data_AF-P81539-F1
#
_entry.id   AF-P81539-F1
#
_cell.length_a   1.000
_cell.length_b   1.000
_cell.length_c   1.000
_cell.angle_alpha   90.00
_cell.angle_beta   90.00
_cell.angle_gamma   90.00
#
_symmetry.space_group_name_H-M   'P 1'
#
loop_
_entity.id
_entity.type
_entity.pdbx_description
1 polymer ?
#
loop_
_entity_poly.entity_id
_entity_poly.type
_entity_poly.pdbx_seq_one_letter_code
_entity_poly.pdbx_strand_id
1 'polypeptide(L)' 'GIDPNYRSLPVVKEEQGVKIYGTYEPPTKLGIWGTIVGVDFDLCIADGSCINA' A
#
# COMPACT_ATOMS: atom_id res chain seq x y z
N GLY A 1 -7.52 8.39 -4.88
CA GLY A 1 -7.73 6.93 -5.01
C GLY A 1 -6.42 6.29 -5.39
N ILE A 2 -6.24 5.00 -5.08
CA ILE A 2 -5.03 4.25 -5.44
C ILE A 2 -4.82 4.26 -6.97
N ASP A 3 -3.57 4.42 -7.43
CA ASP A 3 -3.23 4.31 -8.85
C ASP A 3 -3.44 2.86 -9.32
N PRO A 4 -4.32 2.58 -10.31
CA PRO A 4 -4.54 1.21 -10.79
C PRO A 4 -3.29 0.55 -11.40
N ASN A 5 -2.30 1.34 -11.83
CA ASN A 5 -1.04 0.87 -12.39
C ASN A 5 0.09 0.80 -11.36
N TYR A 6 -0.17 0.97 -10.06
CA TYR A 6 0.86 1.05 -9.02
C TYR A 6 1.88 -0.10 -9.02
N ARG A 7 1.52 -1.26 -9.58
CA ARG A 7 2.40 -2.43 -9.70
C ARG A 7 3.61 -2.18 -10.61
N SER A 8 3.63 -1.10 -11.40
CA SER A 8 4.82 -0.67 -12.14
C SER A 8 5.78 0.18 -11.31
N LEU A 9 5.40 0.60 -10.10
CA LEU A 9 6.30 1.29 -9.17
C LEU A 9 7.37 0.32 -8.65
N PRO A 10 8.55 0.82 -8.23
CA PRO A 10 9.56 -0.02 -7.62
C PRO A 10 9.02 -0.65 -6.33
N VAL A 11 9.37 -1.91 -6.12
CA VAL A 11 9.21 -2.57 -4.82
C VAL A 11 10.36 -2.09 -3.94
N VAL A 12 10.05 -1.36 -2.86
CA VAL A 12 11.04 -0.76 -1.97
C VAL A 12 11.28 -1.57 -0.71
N LYS A 13 10.33 -2.42 -0.33
CA LYS A 13 10.41 -3.27 0.84
C LYS A 13 9.50 -4.50 0.66
N GLU A 14 9.85 -5.59 1.32
CA GLU A 14 8.95 -6.73 1.52
C GLU A 14 8.83 -6.96 3.03
N GLU A 15 7.62 -7.07 3.53
CA GLU A 15 7.32 -7.22 4.94
C GLU A 15 6.08 -8.10 5.11
N GLN A 16 6.11 -9.03 6.07
CA GLN A 16 5.00 -9.97 6.31
C GLN A 16 4.53 -10.73 5.05
N GLY A 17 5.44 -11.00 4.12
CA GLY A 17 5.15 -11.69 2.85
C GLY A 17 4.45 -10.83 1.80
N VAL A 18 4.32 -9.52 2.01
CA VAL A 18 3.75 -8.58 1.02
C VAL A 18 4.80 -7.57 0.54
N LYS A 19 4.70 -7.23 -0.75
CA LYS A 19 5.53 -6.20 -1.39
C LYS A 19 4.97 -4.81 -1.10
N ILE A 20 5.86 -3.85 -0.84
CA ILE A 20 5.54 -2.44 -0.65
C ILE A 20 6.05 -1.67 -1.86
N TYR A 21 5.16 -0.94 -2.53
CA TYR A 21 5.40 -0.25 -3.79
C TYR A 21 5.51 1.26 -3.60
N GLY A 22 6.42 1.89 -4.35
CA GLY A 22 6.56 3.35 -4.40
C GLY A 22 7.56 3.88 -3.38
N THR A 23 7.12 4.68 -2.42
CA THR A 23 7.97 5.27 -1.37
C THR A 23 7.76 4.57 -0.03
N TYR A 24 8.81 4.53 0.79
CA TYR A 24 8.73 4.04 2.16
C TYR A 24 9.65 4.86 3.08
N GLU A 25 9.10 5.95 3.62
CA GLU A 25 9.73 6.87 4.57
C GLU A 25 8.80 7.07 5.79
N PRO A 26 8.73 6.09 6.71
CA PRO A 26 7.94 6.24 7.92
C PRO A 26 8.38 7.45 8.77
N PRO A 27 7.45 8.17 9.42
CA PRO A 27 6.01 7.87 9.47
C PRO A 27 5.19 8.55 8.36
N THR A 28 5.79 9.33 7.47
CA THR A 28 5.07 10.27 6.59
C THR A 28 4.70 9.68 5.22
N LYS A 29 5.46 8.70 4.72
CA LYS A 29 5.20 8.00 3.46
C LYS A 29 5.31 6.50 3.67
N LEU A 30 4.23 5.77 3.47
CA LEU A 30 4.15 4.34 3.74
C LEU A 30 3.90 3.51 2.48
N GLY A 31 3.55 4.15 1.36
CA GLY A 31 3.41 3.52 0.06
C GLY A 31 2.23 2.55 -0.03
N ILE A 32 2.27 1.67 -1.03
CA ILE A 32 1.17 0.75 -1.32
C ILE A 32 1.56 -0.68 -0.95
N TRP A 33 0.78 -1.31 -0.08
CA TRP A 33 1.05 -2.64 0.46
C TRP A 33 0.24 -3.71 -0.27
N GLY A 34 0.93 -4.73 -0.80
CA GLY A 34 0.35 -5.92 -1.42
C GLY A 34 0.18 -5.84 -2.94
N THR A 35 0.24 -7.01 -3.59
CA THR A 35 0.17 -7.14 -5.06
C THR A 35 -1.21 -7.59 -5.55
N ILE A 36 -1.78 -8.63 -4.93
CA ILE A 36 -3.11 -9.16 -5.29
C ILE A 36 -4.18 -8.27 -4.66
N VAL A 37 -4.04 -7.98 -3.37
CA VAL A 37 -4.83 -6.98 -2.62
C VAL A 37 -3.90 -5.83 -2.27
N GLY A 38 -4.12 -4.67 -2.88
CA GLY A 38 -3.31 -3.47 -2.70
C GLY A 38 -4.02 -2.45 -1.81
N VAL A 39 -3.33 -1.96 -0.77
CA VAL A 39 -3.81 -0.87 0.08
C VAL A 39 -2.81 0.26 0.04
N ASP A 40 -3.25 1.43 -0.40
CA ASP A 40 -2.46 2.65 -0.35
C ASP A 40 -2.49 3.23 1.06
N PHE A 41 -1.39 3.07 1.80
CA PHE A 41 -1.30 3.53 3.19
C PHE A 41 -1.17 5.05 3.27
N ASP A 42 -0.83 5.73 2.17
CA ASP A 42 -0.81 7.19 2.10
C ASP A 42 -2.22 7.78 1.86
N LEU A 43 -3.19 6.95 1.45
CA LEU A 43 -4.59 7.33 1.24
C LEU A 43 -5.57 6.71 2.26
N CYS A 44 -5.22 5.58 2.87
CA CYS A 44 -6.08 4.89 3.82
C CYS A 44 -6.34 5.76 5.06
N ILE A 45 -7.61 5.95 5.41
CA ILE A 45 -8.04 6.73 6.59
C ILE A 45 -8.53 5.84 7.74
N ALA A 46 -8.28 4.53 7.65
CA ALA A 46 -8.76 3.54 8.60
C ALA A 46 -10.29 3.53 8.80
N ASP A 47 -11.06 3.82 7.74
CA ASP A 47 -12.53 3.73 7.74
C ASP A 47 -13.04 2.34 8.13
N GLY A 48 -12.32 1.29 7.73
CA GLY A 48 -12.57 -0.07 8.18
C GLY A 48 -13.71 -0.80 7.46
N SER A 49 -14.41 -0.18 6.50
CA SER A 49 -15.42 -0.87 5.69
C SER A 49 -14.87 -2.12 4.97
N CYS A 50 -13.59 -2.11 4.58
CA CYS A 50 -12.92 -3.27 3.98
C CYS A 50 -12.71 -4.45 4.93
N ILE A 51 -12.76 -4.23 6.24
CA ILE A 51 -12.65 -5.29 7.27
C ILE A 51 -14.04 -5.77 7.70
N ASN A 52 -15.02 -4.87 7.71
CA ASN A 52 -16.38 -5.15 8.16
C ASN A 52 -17.28 -5.82 7.09
N ALA A 53 -16.87 -5.78 5.82
CA ALA A 53 -17.60 -6.36 4.69
C ALA A 53 -17.51 -7.90 4.67
#